data_AF-A0A8K0SG95-F1
#
_entry.id   AF-A0A8K0SG95-F1
#
_cell.length_a   1.000
_cell.length_b   1.000
_cell.length_c   1.000
_cell.angle_alpha   90.00
_cell.angle_beta   90.00
_cell.angle_gamma   90.00
#
_symmetry.space_group_name_H-M   'P 1'
#
loop_
_entity.id
_entity.type
_entity.pdbx_description
1 polymer ?
#
loop_
_entity_poly.entity_id
_entity_poly.type
_entity_poly.pdbx_seq_one_letter_code
_entity_poly.pdbx_strand_id
1 'polypeptide(L)'
;MICRDYIEQTFLGNLQEVGDIQGSWADPTYMVLAVDIIIEATSARRVGVCLADPKIRELAVSEFLDNDHYSALQVLLSQLNVRECLIKDNQVDGIDNPELVQLQWVLERCGVTITKRSADNFGTSGIKDTLDRLVVGRNKLAARSSQANQPLAMGPTAALIKHLGIPIDTSTEGGYNFYRHDPNTLASIDFETLKALRVFPEHTSDSMSIHKTLDRCETKMGRQLLARWLKQPLKIRADIKMRQKLIAIFCYNENLRETIRNLLPYTPDPYSLSGCLQGKELNKIYVSHIFKLLSQLKKLTEALEGLTTQEDREILDKAYRKHLSGLFDSLMVATAFRQSILKAMAADYI
;
A
#
# COMPACT_ATOMS: atom_id res chain seq x y z
N MET A 1 0.32 -32.58 -20.65
CA MET A 1 1.51 -32.08 -19.92
C MET A 1 1.75 -30.59 -20.09
N ILE A 2 1.36 -29.95 -21.20
CA ILE A 2 1.61 -28.51 -21.44
C ILE A 2 0.57 -27.58 -20.77
N CYS A 3 -0.63 -28.06 -20.45
CA CYS A 3 -1.68 -27.22 -19.83
C CYS A 3 -1.61 -27.09 -18.31
N ARG A 4 -0.73 -27.83 -17.60
CA ARG A 4 -0.61 -27.72 -16.14
C ARG A 4 0.38 -26.61 -15.74
N ASP A 5 1.49 -26.50 -16.47
CA ASP A 5 2.52 -25.50 -16.22
C ASP A 5 2.07 -24.08 -16.58
N TYR A 6 1.16 -23.92 -17.56
CA TYR A 6 0.59 -22.62 -17.93
C TYR A 6 -0.42 -22.09 -16.89
N ILE A 7 -1.10 -22.99 -16.18
CA ILE A 7 -2.04 -22.65 -15.10
C ILE A 7 -1.28 -22.29 -13.82
N GLU A 8 -0.15 -22.94 -13.53
CA GLU A 8 0.70 -22.57 -12.38
C GLU A 8 1.41 -21.21 -12.60
N GLN A 9 1.84 -20.89 -13.82
CA GLN A 9 2.44 -19.58 -14.11
C GLN A 9 1.43 -18.42 -14.10
N THR A 10 0.16 -18.66 -14.45
CA THR A 10 -0.90 -17.64 -14.35
C THR A 10 -1.40 -17.46 -12.91
N PHE A 11 -1.35 -18.49 -12.06
CA PHE A 11 -1.73 -18.39 -10.65
C PHE A 11 -0.80 -17.52 -9.80
N LEU A 12 0.48 -17.40 -10.17
CA LEU A 12 1.46 -16.53 -9.47
C LEU A 12 1.59 -15.12 -10.08
N GLY A 13 1.04 -14.87 -11.27
CA GLY A 13 1.35 -13.67 -12.05
C GLY A 13 0.30 -12.55 -12.01
N ASN A 14 -0.94 -12.84 -11.63
CA ASN A 14 -2.02 -11.84 -11.61
C ASN A 14 -3.15 -12.26 -10.65
N LEU A 15 -2.96 -12.00 -9.34
CA LEU A 15 -4.04 -12.10 -8.34
C LEU A 15 -5.13 -11.02 -8.51
N GLN A 16 -5.11 -10.26 -9.61
CA GLN A 16 -6.15 -9.31 -9.95
C GLN A 16 -7.48 -10.01 -10.32
N GLU A 17 -7.45 -11.29 -10.71
CA GLU A 17 -8.64 -12.06 -11.12
C GLU A 17 -9.16 -13.07 -10.08
N VAL A 18 -8.44 -13.33 -8.97
CA VAL A 18 -8.92 -14.21 -7.87
C VAL A 18 -9.62 -13.40 -6.78
N GLY A 19 -10.37 -12.39 -7.18
CA GLY A 19 -11.23 -11.64 -6.28
C GLY A 19 -12.57 -12.34 -6.13
N ASP A 20 -12.64 -13.51 -5.47
CA ASP A 20 -13.89 -14.00 -4.86
C ASP A 20 -13.84 -15.27 -3.97
N ILE A 21 -12.68 -15.92 -3.73
CA ILE A 21 -12.65 -17.21 -2.98
C ILE A 21 -12.14 -17.12 -1.52
N GLN A 22 -11.70 -15.95 -1.03
CA GLN A 22 -11.37 -15.79 0.40
C GLN A 22 -12.22 -14.69 1.02
N GLY A 23 -13.17 -15.12 1.86
CA GLY A 23 -14.31 -14.33 2.30
C GLY A 23 -13.99 -12.91 2.76
N SER A 24 -14.69 -11.94 2.18
CA SER A 24 -15.08 -10.57 2.62
C SER A 24 -14.11 -9.65 3.40
N TRP A 25 -12.96 -10.14 3.86
CA TRP A 25 -12.00 -9.48 4.77
C TRP A 25 -10.60 -9.37 4.18
N ALA A 26 -10.39 -9.91 2.98
CA ALA A 26 -9.13 -9.74 2.26
C ALA A 26 -8.95 -8.25 1.94
N ASP A 27 -8.02 -7.62 2.64
CA ASP A 27 -7.46 -6.32 2.27
C ASP A 27 -6.97 -6.47 0.81
N PRO A 28 -7.63 -5.84 -0.18
CA PRO A 28 -7.37 -6.09 -1.58
C PRO A 28 -6.01 -5.53 -2.00
N THR A 29 -5.36 -4.73 -1.18
CA THR A 29 -3.96 -4.33 -1.31
C THR A 29 -3.09 -5.38 -0.63
N TYR A 30 -2.61 -6.33 -1.43
CA TYR A 30 -1.54 -7.21 -1.03
C TYR A 30 -0.22 -6.56 -1.44
N MET A 31 0.74 -6.54 -0.52
CA MET A 31 2.09 -6.12 -0.83
C MET A 31 2.90 -7.32 -1.31
N VAL A 32 3.69 -7.11 -2.36
CA VAL A 32 4.76 -8.04 -2.74
C VAL A 32 6.06 -7.50 -2.17
N LEU A 33 6.83 -8.35 -1.50
CA LEU A 33 8.12 -8.00 -0.93
C LEU A 33 9.21 -8.78 -1.66
N ALA A 34 10.39 -8.20 -1.81
CA ALA A 34 11.61 -8.93 -2.13
C ALA A 34 12.62 -8.69 -0.99
N VAL A 35 13.40 -9.71 -0.65
CA VAL A 35 14.38 -9.63 0.45
C VAL A 35 15.74 -10.16 0.01
N ASP A 36 16.79 -9.49 0.50
CA ASP A 36 18.18 -9.89 0.38
C ASP A 36 18.87 -9.73 1.73
N ILE A 37 19.74 -10.68 2.07
CA ILE A 37 20.31 -10.80 3.41
C ILE A 37 21.82 -10.98 3.32
N ILE A 38 22.54 -10.19 4.09
CA ILE A 38 23.97 -10.32 4.28
C ILE A 38 24.24 -10.56 5.77
N ILE A 39 24.98 -11.62 6.07
CA ILE A 39 25.49 -11.87 7.42
C ILE A 39 26.78 -11.06 7.58
N GLU A 40 26.80 -10.13 8.52
CA GLU A 40 27.98 -9.33 8.84
C GLU A 40 28.99 -10.15 9.68
N ALA A 41 30.24 -9.71 9.72
CA ALA A 41 31.29 -10.34 10.53
C ALA A 41 30.97 -10.38 12.04
N THR A 42 30.05 -9.52 12.49
CA THR A 42 29.51 -9.45 13.86
C THR A 42 28.40 -10.47 14.13
N SER A 43 28.10 -11.36 13.17
CA SER A 43 26.94 -12.27 13.17
C SER A 43 25.58 -11.56 13.11
N ALA A 44 25.55 -10.23 12.97
CA ALA A 44 24.32 -9.49 12.72
C ALA A 44 23.82 -9.76 11.28
N ARG A 45 22.51 -9.85 11.09
CA ARG A 45 21.90 -10.00 9.76
C ARG A 45 21.48 -8.64 9.25
N ARG A 46 22.14 -8.16 8.20
CA ARG A 46 21.69 -6.98 7.48
C ARG A 46 20.65 -7.42 6.45
N VAL A 47 19.45 -6.89 6.57
CA VAL A 47 18.29 -7.24 5.74
C VAL A 47 17.95 -6.04 4.88
N GLY A 48 18.00 -6.21 3.56
CA GLY A 48 17.53 -5.25 2.58
C GLY A 48 16.22 -5.73 1.97
N VAL A 49 15.23 -4.85 1.90
CA VAL A 49 13.91 -5.17 1.36
C VAL A 49 13.42 -4.11 0.41
N CYS A 50 12.66 -4.56 -0.58
CA CYS A 50 11.82 -3.70 -1.41
C CYS A 50 10.38 -4.22 -1.33
N LEU A 51 9.44 -3.31 -1.16
CA LEU A 51 8.01 -3.54 -1.07
C LEU A 51 7.37 -2.86 -2.27
N ALA A 52 6.39 -3.53 -2.87
CA ALA A 52 5.58 -2.93 -3.91
C ALA A 52 4.10 -3.11 -3.64
N ASP A 53 3.36 -2.03 -3.90
CA ASP A 53 1.92 -2.06 -4.07
C ASP A 53 1.60 -1.90 -5.56
N PRO A 54 1.25 -2.99 -6.26
CA PRO A 54 0.94 -2.93 -7.69
C PRO A 54 -0.28 -2.05 -8.00
N LYS A 55 -1.23 -1.89 -7.06
CA LYS A 55 -2.49 -1.17 -7.30
C LYS A 55 -2.28 0.34 -7.34
N ILE A 56 -1.44 0.85 -6.45
CA ILE A 56 -1.20 2.29 -6.32
C ILE A 56 0.16 2.71 -6.89
N ARG A 57 0.91 1.76 -7.48
CA ARG A 57 2.24 1.97 -8.09
C ARG A 57 3.21 2.59 -7.10
N GLU A 58 3.28 2.03 -5.91
CA GLU A 58 4.23 2.45 -4.88
C GLU A 58 5.36 1.43 -4.73
N LEU A 59 6.58 1.94 -4.61
CA LEU A 59 7.78 1.19 -4.26
C LEU A 59 8.36 1.77 -2.97
N ALA A 60 8.58 0.91 -1.99
CA ALA A 60 9.18 1.30 -0.72
C ALA A 60 10.40 0.45 -0.41
N VAL A 61 11.51 1.09 -0.04
CA VAL A 61 12.76 0.39 0.29
C VAL A 61 13.11 0.57 1.76
N SER A 62 13.68 -0.48 2.35
CA SER A 62 14.22 -0.43 3.70
C SER A 62 15.46 -1.31 3.83
N GLU A 63 16.36 -0.90 4.70
CA GLU A 63 17.56 -1.66 5.08
C GLU A 63 17.74 -1.49 6.58
N PHE A 64 17.85 -2.61 7.30
CA PHE A 64 17.95 -2.64 8.75
C PHE A 64 18.76 -3.85 9.21
N LEU A 65 19.22 -3.80 10.47
CA LEU A 65 19.83 -4.94 11.15
C LEU A 65 18.73 -5.75 11.85
N ASP A 66 18.85 -7.06 11.77
CA ASP A 66 17.94 -8.01 12.41
C ASP A 66 18.73 -9.03 13.24
N ASN A 67 18.00 -9.71 14.12
CA ASN A 67 18.52 -10.77 14.96
C ASN A 67 18.42 -12.14 14.27
N ASP A 68 18.91 -13.17 14.94
CA ASP A 68 18.85 -14.55 14.44
C ASP A 68 17.42 -15.02 14.13
N HIS A 69 16.41 -14.44 14.77
CA HIS A 69 15.01 -14.85 14.59
C HIS A 69 14.26 -14.00 13.54
N TYR A 70 14.93 -13.06 12.87
CA TYR A 70 14.30 -12.11 11.96
C TYR A 70 13.10 -11.36 12.55
N SER A 71 13.22 -10.94 13.81
CA SER A 71 12.11 -10.31 14.53
C SER A 71 11.65 -9.01 13.87
N ALA A 72 12.58 -8.19 13.35
CA ALA A 72 12.21 -6.94 12.69
C ALA A 72 11.53 -7.20 11.33
N LEU A 73 11.99 -8.19 10.58
CA LEU A 73 11.34 -8.63 9.34
C LEU A 73 9.93 -9.18 9.60
N GLN A 74 9.73 -10.00 10.63
CA GLN A 74 8.40 -10.53 11.00
C GLN A 74 7.39 -9.41 11.27
N VAL A 75 7.83 -8.37 12.00
CA VAL A 75 7.03 -7.18 12.27
C VAL A 75 6.68 -6.49 10.96
N LEU A 76 7.65 -6.29 10.06
CA LEU A 76 7.45 -5.65 8.77
C LEU A 76 6.42 -6.40 7.89
N LEU A 77 6.57 -7.71 7.77
CA LEU A 77 5.68 -8.59 6.99
C LEU A 77 4.23 -8.48 7.49
N SER A 78 4.06 -8.51 8.81
CA SER A 78 2.76 -8.44 9.48
C SER A 78 2.11 -7.06 9.34
N GLN A 79 2.88 -5.99 9.55
CA GLN A 79 2.41 -4.60 9.49
C GLN A 79 1.96 -4.19 8.09
N LEU A 80 2.67 -4.64 7.06
CA LEU A 80 2.43 -4.23 5.67
C LEU A 80 1.54 -5.20 4.89
N ASN A 81 0.99 -6.24 5.53
CA ASN A 81 0.13 -7.23 4.88
C ASN A 81 0.79 -7.84 3.63
N VAL A 82 2.06 -8.20 3.76
CA VAL A 82 2.80 -8.87 2.69
C VAL A 82 2.20 -10.24 2.46
N ARG A 83 1.91 -10.57 1.20
CA ARG A 83 1.33 -11.86 0.81
C ARG A 83 2.28 -12.73 0.00
N GLU A 84 3.24 -12.10 -0.64
CA GLU A 84 4.26 -12.78 -1.42
C GLU A 84 5.63 -12.18 -1.09
N CYS A 85 6.63 -13.05 -0.96
CA CYS A 85 8.02 -12.67 -0.74
C CYS A 85 8.93 -13.34 -1.76
N LEU A 86 9.69 -12.55 -2.50
CA LEU A 86 10.73 -12.99 -3.41
C LEU A 86 12.03 -13.20 -2.64
N ILE A 87 12.59 -14.41 -2.77
CA ILE A 87 13.87 -14.77 -2.17
C ILE A 87 14.85 -15.23 -3.25
N LYS A 88 16.14 -15.00 -3.00
CA LYS A 88 17.21 -15.53 -3.84
C LYS A 88 17.27 -17.05 -3.71
N ASP A 89 17.27 -17.72 -4.85
CA ASP A 89 17.56 -19.15 -4.92
C ASP A 89 19.08 -19.35 -4.91
N ASN A 90 19.64 -19.42 -3.70
CA ASN A 90 21.08 -19.58 -3.46
C ASN A 90 21.41 -21.01 -3.00
N GLN A 91 20.84 -22.01 -3.67
CA GLN A 91 21.18 -23.40 -3.42
C GLN A 91 22.67 -23.64 -3.74
N VAL A 92 23.37 -24.30 -2.82
CA VAL A 92 24.73 -24.81 -3.03
C VAL A 92 24.60 -26.32 -3.06
N ASP A 93 25.00 -26.95 -4.16
CA ASP A 93 24.89 -28.40 -4.38
C ASP A 93 23.47 -28.97 -4.18
N GLY A 94 22.44 -28.18 -4.49
CA GLY A 94 21.03 -28.56 -4.32
C GLY A 94 20.52 -28.54 -2.88
N ILE A 95 21.34 -28.07 -1.93
CA ILE A 95 20.98 -27.92 -0.53
C ILE A 95 20.75 -26.43 -0.22
N ASP A 96 19.61 -26.13 0.41
CA ASP A 96 19.31 -24.79 0.90
C ASP A 96 20.28 -24.44 2.04
N ASN A 97 20.93 -23.28 1.97
CA ASN A 97 21.75 -22.73 3.05
C ASN A 97 20.89 -22.64 4.34
N PRO A 98 21.42 -22.97 5.54
CA PRO A 98 20.68 -22.85 6.80
C PRO A 98 19.99 -21.49 6.99
N GLU A 99 20.59 -20.41 6.53
CA GLU A 99 20.00 -19.06 6.58
C GLU A 99 18.74 -18.95 5.69
N LEU A 100 18.76 -19.57 4.51
CA LEU A 100 17.62 -19.62 3.59
C LEU A 100 16.47 -20.45 4.18
N VAL A 101 16.79 -21.59 4.82
CA VAL A 101 15.80 -22.42 5.52
C VAL A 101 15.14 -21.65 6.66
N GLN A 102 15.93 -20.91 7.43
CA GLN A 102 15.42 -20.09 8.52
C GLN A 102 14.50 -18.96 8.02
N LEU A 103 14.88 -18.29 6.95
CA LEU A 103 14.05 -17.26 6.30
C LEU A 103 12.73 -17.86 5.78
N GLN A 104 12.78 -19.00 5.09
CA GLN A 104 11.58 -19.69 4.60
C GLN A 104 10.63 -20.03 5.74
N TRP A 105 11.16 -20.58 6.84
CA TRP A 105 10.36 -20.88 8.03
C TRP A 105 9.66 -19.65 8.61
N VAL A 106 10.35 -18.50 8.67
CA VAL A 106 9.76 -17.23 9.12
C VAL A 106 8.64 -16.77 8.19
N LEU A 107 8.85 -16.83 6.88
CA LEU A 107 7.87 -16.42 5.88
C LEU A 107 6.61 -17.29 5.92
N GLU A 108 6.77 -18.61 5.99
CA GLU A 108 5.67 -19.57 6.12
C GLU A 108 4.86 -19.32 7.40
N ARG A 109 5.55 -19.10 8.52
CA ARG A 109 4.90 -18.80 9.80
C ARG A 109 4.04 -17.55 9.72
N CYS A 110 4.51 -16.50 9.03
CA CYS A 110 3.75 -15.27 8.78
C CYS A 110 2.64 -15.43 7.73
N GLY A 111 2.49 -16.60 7.10
CA GLY A 111 1.49 -16.86 6.06
C GLY A 111 1.80 -16.15 4.73
N VAL A 112 3.08 -15.99 4.41
CA VAL A 112 3.59 -15.34 3.20
C VAL A 112 3.98 -16.39 2.18
N THR A 113 3.48 -16.28 0.95
CA THR A 113 3.88 -17.14 -0.16
C THR A 113 5.32 -16.86 -0.56
N ILE A 114 6.11 -17.92 -0.75
CA ILE A 114 7.53 -17.81 -1.09
C ILE A 114 7.72 -18.04 -2.58
N THR A 115 8.39 -17.10 -3.24
CA THR A 115 8.72 -17.19 -4.66
C THR A 115 10.24 -17.12 -4.83
N LYS A 116 10.85 -18.26 -5.18
CA LYS A 116 12.29 -18.34 -5.46
C LYS A 116 12.63 -17.71 -6.82
N ARG A 117 13.69 -16.91 -6.88
CA ARG A 117 14.21 -16.26 -8.10
C ARG A 117 15.72 -16.40 -8.18
N SER A 118 16.25 -16.53 -9.39
CA SER A 118 17.71 -16.64 -9.63
C SER A 118 18.46 -15.42 -9.09
N ALA A 119 19.72 -15.61 -8.72
CA ALA A 119 20.58 -14.53 -8.24
C ALA A 119 20.70 -13.36 -9.25
N ASP A 120 20.67 -13.66 -10.56
CA ASP A 120 20.71 -12.67 -11.64
C ASP A 120 19.52 -11.69 -11.61
N ASN A 121 18.38 -12.12 -11.08
CA ASN A 121 17.23 -11.23 -10.94
C ASN A 121 17.49 -10.10 -9.94
N PHE A 122 18.32 -10.36 -8.94
CA PHE A 122 18.74 -9.38 -7.92
C PHE A 122 19.95 -8.55 -8.36
N GLY A 123 20.43 -8.71 -9.60
CA GLY A 123 21.51 -7.89 -10.15
C GLY A 123 21.12 -6.40 -10.20
N THR A 124 21.98 -5.53 -9.67
CA THR A 124 21.75 -4.08 -9.58
C THR A 124 22.20 -3.30 -10.82
N SER A 125 22.72 -3.98 -11.84
CA SER A 125 23.12 -3.36 -13.10
C SER A 125 21.94 -2.65 -13.76
N GLY A 126 22.04 -1.33 -13.97
CA GLY A 126 20.99 -0.53 -14.61
C GLY A 126 19.79 -0.15 -13.71
N ILE A 127 19.85 -0.45 -12.41
CA ILE A 127 18.75 -0.06 -11.49
C ILE A 127 18.60 1.46 -11.37
N LYS A 128 19.72 2.20 -11.46
CA LYS A 128 19.74 3.66 -11.39
C LYS A 128 18.94 4.29 -12.54
N ASP A 129 19.21 3.87 -13.76
CA ASP A 129 18.53 4.38 -14.95
C ASP A 129 17.06 3.97 -14.97
N THR A 130 16.78 2.74 -14.54
CA THR A 130 15.42 2.22 -14.38
C THR A 130 14.61 3.07 -13.38
N LEU A 131 15.16 3.35 -12.20
CA LEU A 131 14.50 4.19 -11.20
C LEU A 131 14.36 5.65 -11.66
N ASP A 132 15.35 6.21 -12.35
CA ASP A 132 15.26 7.58 -12.88
C ASP A 132 14.14 7.73 -13.94
N ARG A 133 13.76 6.64 -14.63
CA ARG A 133 12.61 6.59 -15.56
C ARG A 133 11.28 6.29 -14.86
N LEU A 134 11.23 5.32 -13.95
CA LEU A 134 9.99 4.89 -13.29
C LEU A 134 9.46 5.91 -12.28
N VAL A 135 10.35 6.62 -11.58
CA VAL A 135 9.97 7.44 -10.42
C VAL A 135 9.50 8.83 -10.81
N VAL A 136 8.37 9.28 -10.23
CA VAL A 136 7.76 10.57 -10.53
C VAL A 136 8.53 11.74 -9.89
N GLY A 137 8.86 12.76 -10.69
CA GLY A 137 9.16 14.13 -10.24
C GLY A 137 10.02 14.24 -8.96
N ARG A 138 9.41 14.74 -7.87
CA ARG A 138 10.10 15.02 -6.59
C ARG A 138 10.61 13.76 -5.88
N ASN A 139 10.06 12.59 -6.17
CA ASN A 139 10.47 11.32 -5.57
C ASN A 139 11.80 10.79 -6.15
N LYS A 140 12.29 11.35 -7.26
CA LYS A 140 13.60 10.99 -7.83
C LYS A 140 14.76 11.27 -6.85
N LEU A 141 14.64 12.33 -6.04
CA LEU A 141 15.63 12.62 -4.99
C LEU A 141 15.64 11.55 -3.90
N ALA A 142 14.46 11.08 -3.49
CA ALA A 142 14.33 9.98 -2.54
C ALA A 142 14.93 8.68 -3.11
N ALA A 143 14.65 8.37 -4.38
CA ALA A 143 15.23 7.22 -5.08
C ALA A 143 16.76 7.26 -5.12
N ARG A 144 17.34 8.42 -5.49
CA ARG A 144 18.80 8.61 -5.53
C ARG A 144 19.43 8.55 -4.13
N SER A 145 18.77 9.12 -3.13
CA SER A 145 19.24 9.06 -1.74
C SER A 145 19.21 7.63 -1.20
N SER A 146 18.15 6.86 -1.46
CA SER A 146 18.07 5.47 -1.04
C SER A 146 19.07 4.58 -1.78
N GLN A 147 19.35 4.84 -3.07
CA GLN A 147 20.42 4.14 -3.78
C GLN A 147 21.79 4.34 -3.11
N ALA A 148 22.07 5.54 -2.60
CA ALA A 148 23.33 5.84 -1.92
C ALA A 148 23.39 5.27 -0.49
N ASN A 149 22.28 5.30 0.23
CA ASN A 149 22.24 4.99 1.67
C ASN A 149 21.80 3.56 2.00
N GLN A 150 21.15 2.85 1.07
CA GLN A 150 20.57 1.52 1.28
C GLN A 150 20.92 0.59 0.10
N PRO A 151 22.21 0.29 -0.13
CA PRO A 151 22.66 -0.47 -1.29
C PRO A 151 22.12 -1.90 -1.31
N LEU A 152 21.89 -2.53 -0.15
CA LEU A 152 21.39 -3.90 -0.09
C LEU A 152 19.94 -4.00 -0.59
N ALA A 153 19.13 -2.97 -0.34
CA ALA A 153 17.74 -2.93 -0.79
C ALA A 153 17.58 -2.78 -2.32
N MET A 154 18.65 -2.42 -3.04
CA MET A 154 18.59 -2.25 -4.50
C MET A 154 18.49 -3.57 -5.26
N GLY A 155 19.10 -4.65 -4.75
CA GLY A 155 18.95 -5.98 -5.33
C GLY A 155 17.50 -6.49 -5.31
N PRO A 156 16.83 -6.48 -4.14
CA PRO A 156 15.40 -6.70 -4.01
C PRO A 156 14.57 -5.81 -4.94
N THR A 157 14.92 -4.53 -5.07
CA THR A 157 14.21 -3.61 -5.97
C THR A 157 14.29 -4.07 -7.42
N ALA A 158 15.47 -4.48 -7.88
CA ALA A 158 15.65 -5.00 -9.23
C ALA A 158 14.85 -6.30 -9.47
N ALA A 159 14.88 -7.22 -8.51
CA ALA A 159 14.14 -8.47 -8.58
C ALA A 159 12.62 -8.23 -8.66
N LEU A 160 12.11 -7.29 -7.86
CA LEU A 160 10.70 -6.96 -7.79
C LEU A 160 10.22 -6.31 -9.10
N ILE A 161 10.97 -5.34 -9.65
CA ILE A 161 10.63 -4.70 -10.94
C ILE A 161 10.55 -5.74 -12.06
N LYS A 162 11.52 -6.67 -12.13
CA LYS A 162 11.51 -7.77 -13.11
C LYS A 162 10.33 -8.71 -12.89
N HIS A 163 10.03 -9.05 -11.63
CA HIS A 163 8.97 -10.00 -11.29
C HIS A 163 7.57 -9.46 -11.59
N LEU A 164 7.30 -8.19 -11.27
CA LEU A 164 6.03 -7.53 -11.62
C LEU A 164 5.91 -7.21 -13.11
N GLY A 165 6.95 -7.47 -13.90
CA GLY A 165 6.96 -7.21 -15.34
C GLY A 165 6.69 -5.75 -15.68
N ILE A 166 7.13 -4.81 -14.84
CA ILE A 166 6.86 -3.38 -15.02
C ILE A 166 7.52 -2.95 -16.35
N PRO A 167 6.74 -2.66 -17.42
CA PRO A 167 7.33 -2.30 -18.68
C PRO A 167 8.02 -0.95 -18.52
N ILE A 168 9.22 -0.79 -19.09
CA ILE A 168 9.92 0.50 -19.13
C ILE A 168 9.56 1.17 -20.46
N ASP A 169 8.27 1.48 -20.62
CA ASP A 169 7.70 2.12 -21.81
C ASP A 169 7.25 3.55 -21.48
N THR A 170 6.96 4.35 -22.52
CA THR A 170 6.46 5.73 -22.39
C THR A 170 5.16 5.86 -21.57
N SER A 171 4.45 4.76 -21.30
CA SER A 171 3.22 4.73 -20.50
C SER A 171 3.45 4.60 -18.99
N THR A 172 4.63 4.14 -18.56
CA THR A 172 4.99 3.92 -17.15
C THR A 172 6.02 4.93 -16.64
N GLU A 173 6.59 5.74 -17.53
CA GLU A 173 7.49 6.83 -17.17
C GLU A 173 6.85 7.78 -16.17
N GLY A 174 7.52 7.97 -15.03
CA GLY A 174 7.02 8.82 -13.95
C GLY A 174 5.66 8.38 -13.41
N GLY A 175 5.37 7.07 -13.43
CA GLY A 175 4.13 6.50 -12.90
C GLY A 175 4.23 5.93 -11.49
N TYR A 176 5.44 5.76 -10.94
CA TYR A 176 5.67 5.13 -9.64
C TYR A 176 6.12 6.13 -8.56
N ASN A 177 5.52 6.01 -7.40
CA ASN A 177 5.97 6.67 -6.19
C ASN A 177 7.05 5.84 -5.52
N PHE A 178 8.12 6.49 -5.08
CA PHE A 178 9.25 5.83 -4.43
C PHE A 178 9.55 6.51 -3.10
N TYR A 179 9.63 5.73 -2.02
CA TYR A 179 9.96 6.24 -0.70
C TYR A 179 10.80 5.27 0.13
N ARG A 180 11.42 5.80 1.18
CA ARG A 180 12.11 5.00 2.19
C ARG A 180 11.13 4.64 3.30
N HIS A 181 10.99 3.35 3.58
CA HIS A 181 10.22 2.87 4.72
C HIS A 181 11.12 2.81 5.96
N ASP A 182 10.72 3.47 7.04
CA ASP A 182 11.41 3.39 8.33
C ASP A 182 10.60 2.52 9.31
N PRO A 183 11.09 1.31 9.65
CA PRO A 183 10.39 0.41 10.55
C PRO A 183 10.28 0.94 11.98
N ASN A 184 11.05 1.97 12.38
CA ASN A 184 11.08 2.47 13.77
C ASN A 184 9.98 3.49 14.09
N THR A 185 9.21 3.92 13.10
CA THR A 185 8.16 4.94 13.23
C THR A 185 6.92 4.44 13.96
N LEU A 186 6.65 3.13 13.87
CA LEU A 186 5.48 2.48 14.44
C LEU A 186 5.87 1.57 15.61
N ALA A 187 4.89 1.18 16.42
CA ALA A 187 5.11 0.19 17.46
C ALA A 187 5.32 -1.20 16.83
N SER A 188 6.40 -1.88 17.21
CA SER A 188 6.70 -3.23 16.77
C SER A 188 5.76 -4.21 17.49
N ILE A 189 4.83 -4.80 16.74
CA ILE A 189 4.01 -5.93 17.20
C ILE A 189 4.35 -7.11 16.30
N ASP A 190 4.79 -8.19 16.90
CA ASP A 190 5.07 -9.44 16.22
C ASP A 190 3.77 -10.17 15.85
N PHE A 191 3.91 -11.11 14.93
CA PHE A 191 2.79 -11.86 14.38
C PHE A 191 2.03 -12.67 15.45
N GLU A 192 2.74 -13.25 16.42
CA GLU A 192 2.11 -14.05 17.48
C GLU A 192 1.34 -13.18 18.45
N THR A 193 1.85 -11.99 18.80
CA THR A 193 1.08 -11.06 19.62
C THR A 193 -0.20 -10.61 18.92
N LEU A 194 -0.19 -10.38 17.60
CA LEU A 194 -1.41 -10.06 16.84
C LEU A 194 -2.46 -11.19 16.90
N LYS A 195 -2.01 -12.45 16.86
CA LYS A 195 -2.87 -13.63 17.04
C LYS A 195 -3.37 -13.77 18.47
N ALA A 196 -2.48 -13.65 19.46
CA ALA A 196 -2.80 -13.76 20.88
C ALA A 196 -3.84 -12.71 21.31
N LEU A 197 -3.73 -11.49 20.77
CA LEU A 197 -4.69 -10.40 21.00
C LEU A 197 -5.98 -10.53 20.17
N ARG A 198 -6.07 -11.53 19.28
CA ARG A 198 -7.21 -11.74 18.36
C ARG A 198 -7.64 -10.44 17.68
N VAL A 199 -6.64 -9.72 17.13
CA VAL A 199 -6.91 -8.45 16.44
C VAL A 199 -7.86 -8.68 15.26
N PHE A 200 -7.69 -9.80 14.56
CA PHE A 200 -8.50 -10.24 13.44
C PHE A 200 -9.16 -11.59 13.74
N PRO A 201 -10.31 -11.91 13.10
CA PRO A 201 -10.95 -13.20 13.28
C PRO A 201 -10.11 -14.32 12.66
N GLU A 202 -10.07 -15.47 13.33
CA GLU A 202 -9.48 -16.69 12.77
C GLU A 202 -10.46 -17.38 11.83
N HIS A 203 -9.92 -18.09 10.82
CA HIS A 203 -10.60 -18.59 9.61
C HIS A 203 -11.90 -19.41 9.80
N THR A 204 -12.27 -19.80 11.02
CA THR A 204 -13.34 -20.77 11.28
C THR A 204 -14.22 -20.46 12.48
N SER A 205 -13.97 -19.37 13.22
CA SER A 205 -14.76 -19.05 14.41
C SER A 205 -15.49 -17.71 14.26
N ASP A 206 -16.78 -17.69 14.59
CA ASP A 206 -17.56 -16.46 14.75
C ASP A 206 -17.14 -15.66 16.02
N SER A 207 -15.93 -15.94 16.51
CA SER A 207 -15.38 -15.37 17.73
C SER A 207 -15.19 -13.87 17.59
N MET A 208 -15.46 -13.16 18.69
CA MET A 208 -15.31 -11.71 18.75
C MET A 208 -13.82 -11.35 18.61
N SER A 209 -13.49 -10.60 17.56
CA SER A 209 -12.18 -9.98 17.37
C SER A 209 -12.26 -8.47 17.61
N ILE A 210 -11.10 -7.86 17.86
CA ILE A 210 -11.00 -6.40 18.04
C ILE A 210 -11.48 -5.69 16.78
N HIS A 211 -11.04 -6.15 15.60
CA HIS A 211 -11.49 -5.61 14.33
C HIS A 211 -13.01 -5.70 14.16
N LYS A 212 -13.62 -6.86 14.38
CA LYS A 212 -15.08 -7.04 14.25
C LYS A 212 -15.87 -6.14 15.20
N THR A 213 -15.31 -5.83 16.36
CA THR A 213 -15.96 -4.97 17.37
C THR A 213 -15.88 -3.49 16.97
N LEU A 214 -14.71 -3.05 16.52
CA LEU A 214 -14.42 -1.64 16.19
C LEU A 214 -14.87 -1.24 14.79
N ASP A 215 -14.94 -2.19 13.86
CA ASP A 215 -15.32 -1.91 12.48
C ASP A 215 -16.79 -1.51 12.38
N ARG A 216 -17.00 -0.20 12.27
CA ARG A 216 -18.26 0.46 11.95
C ARG A 216 -18.08 1.40 10.76
N CYS A 217 -17.10 1.12 9.91
CA CYS A 217 -16.78 1.98 8.79
C CYS A 217 -17.78 1.79 7.64
N GLU A 218 -18.27 2.92 7.11
CA GLU A 218 -19.27 2.93 6.04
C GLU A 218 -18.67 2.67 4.64
N THR A 219 -17.35 2.79 4.50
CA THR A 219 -16.65 2.61 3.21
C THR A 219 -15.65 1.46 3.27
N LYS A 220 -15.43 0.79 2.13
CA LYS A 220 -14.42 -0.26 2.00
C LYS A 220 -13.01 0.25 2.34
N MET A 221 -12.65 1.44 1.85
CA MET A 221 -11.36 2.09 2.16
C MET A 221 -11.22 2.41 3.66
N GLY A 222 -12.31 2.77 4.34
CA GLY A 222 -12.30 3.01 5.79
C GLY A 222 -12.03 1.72 6.57
N ARG A 223 -12.69 0.62 6.19
CA ARG A 223 -12.47 -0.71 6.78
C ARG A 223 -11.00 -1.16 6.63
N GLN A 224 -10.44 -0.99 5.44
CA GLN A 224 -9.04 -1.30 5.16
C GLN A 224 -8.09 -0.43 5.98
N LEU A 225 -8.37 0.88 6.08
CA LEU A 225 -7.56 1.80 6.86
C LEU A 225 -7.59 1.45 8.35
N LEU A 226 -8.76 1.07 8.90
CA LEU A 226 -8.89 0.61 10.27
C LEU A 226 -8.09 -0.67 10.51
N ALA A 227 -8.22 -1.67 9.63
CA ALA A 227 -7.42 -2.88 9.70
C ALA A 227 -5.91 -2.58 9.69
N ARG A 228 -5.47 -1.65 8.83
CA ARG A 228 -4.07 -1.20 8.81
C ARG A 228 -3.65 -0.55 10.12
N TRP A 229 -4.47 0.34 10.69
CA TRP A 229 -4.16 1.01 11.96
C TRP A 229 -4.07 0.05 13.14
N LEU A 230 -4.86 -1.03 13.15
CA LEU A 230 -4.77 -2.06 14.18
C LEU A 230 -3.47 -2.87 14.09
N LYS A 231 -2.94 -3.07 12.88
CA LYS A 231 -1.63 -3.69 12.65
C LYS A 231 -0.47 -2.72 12.91
N GLN A 232 -0.71 -1.42 12.77
CA GLN A 232 0.29 -0.35 12.82
C GLN A 232 -0.03 0.68 13.91
N PRO A 233 0.13 0.32 15.20
CA PRO A 233 -0.07 1.28 16.28
C PRO A 233 0.96 2.41 16.23
N LEU A 234 0.49 3.62 16.52
CA LEU A 234 1.35 4.80 16.59
C LEU A 234 2.25 4.74 17.83
N LYS A 235 3.50 5.18 17.64
CA LYS A 235 4.49 5.34 18.72
C LYS A 235 4.61 6.80 19.19
N ILE A 236 4.36 7.75 18.28
CA ILE A 236 4.59 9.18 18.51
C ILE A 236 3.42 9.79 19.30
N ARG A 237 3.73 10.35 20.48
CA ARG A 237 2.73 10.96 21.38
C ARG A 237 1.91 12.06 20.71
N ALA A 238 2.54 12.88 19.86
CA ALA A 238 1.87 13.96 19.16
C ALA A 238 0.77 13.44 18.22
N ASP A 239 1.07 12.39 17.45
CA ASP A 239 0.13 11.77 16.51
C ASP A 239 -1.02 11.07 17.23
N ILE A 240 -0.72 10.40 18.35
CA ILE A 240 -1.74 9.77 19.21
C ILE A 240 -2.71 10.84 19.73
N LYS A 241 -2.18 11.94 20.28
CA LYS A 241 -3.01 13.06 20.78
C LYS A 241 -3.83 13.71 19.67
N MET A 242 -3.27 13.85 18.47
CA MET A 242 -3.99 14.39 17.32
C MET A 242 -5.17 13.48 16.93
N ARG A 243 -4.97 12.16 16.85
CA ARG A 243 -6.06 11.20 16.60
C ARG A 243 -7.13 11.25 17.69
N GLN A 244 -6.74 11.32 18.96
CA GLN A 244 -7.67 11.44 20.09
C GLN A 244 -8.51 12.72 20.01
N LYS A 245 -7.90 13.86 19.66
CA LYS A 245 -8.63 15.13 19.46
C LYS A 245 -9.64 15.02 18.32
N LEU A 246 -9.25 14.45 17.18
CA LEU A 246 -10.17 14.26 16.05
C LEU A 246 -11.37 13.38 16.45
N ILE A 247 -11.13 12.27 17.16
CA ILE A 247 -12.20 11.40 17.67
C ILE A 247 -13.11 12.18 18.62
N ALA A 248 -12.55 12.94 19.56
CA ALA A 248 -13.32 13.74 20.52
C ALA A 248 -14.30 14.70 19.81
N ILE A 249 -13.85 15.38 18.75
CA ILE A 249 -14.71 16.29 17.96
C ILE A 249 -15.95 15.56 17.42
N PHE A 250 -15.79 14.37 16.84
CA PHE A 250 -16.93 13.59 16.32
C PHE A 250 -17.74 12.88 17.43
N CYS A 251 -17.15 12.62 18.60
CA CYS A 251 -17.88 12.08 19.75
C CYS A 251 -18.86 13.11 20.32
N TYR A 252 -18.40 14.36 20.50
CA TYR A 252 -19.21 15.43 21.09
C TYR A 252 -20.17 16.13 20.11
N ASN A 253 -19.93 16.05 18.80
CA ASN A 253 -20.81 16.62 17.77
C ASN A 253 -21.59 15.52 17.04
N GLU A 254 -22.73 15.11 17.60
CA GLU A 254 -23.58 14.06 17.04
C GLU A 254 -24.11 14.38 15.63
N ASN A 255 -24.64 15.60 15.43
CA ASN A 255 -25.15 16.03 14.12
C ASN A 255 -24.08 15.97 13.02
N LEU A 256 -22.84 16.38 13.33
CA LEU A 256 -21.72 16.31 12.40
C LEU A 256 -21.39 14.86 12.06
N ARG A 257 -21.31 13.99 13.09
CA ARG A 257 -21.04 12.56 12.94
C ARG A 257 -22.08 11.89 12.05
N GLU A 258 -23.37 12.12 12.29
CA GLU A 258 -24.45 11.54 11.48
C GLU A 258 -24.45 12.06 10.04
N THR A 259 -24.24 13.37 9.85
CA THR A 259 -24.15 13.98 8.51
C THR A 259 -23.03 13.35 7.70
N ILE A 260 -21.82 13.25 8.27
CA ILE A 260 -20.68 12.63 7.60
C ILE A 260 -20.94 11.14 7.34
N ARG A 261 -21.51 10.41 8.32
CA ARG A 261 -21.86 9.00 8.18
C ARG A 261 -22.82 8.74 7.03
N ASN A 262 -23.78 9.63 6.80
CA ASN A 262 -24.73 9.53 5.69
C ASN A 262 -24.11 9.87 4.32
N LEU A 263 -23.05 10.68 4.27
CA LEU A 263 -22.37 11.05 3.03
C LEU A 263 -21.35 10.00 2.57
N LEU A 264 -20.68 9.33 3.52
CA LEU A 264 -19.58 8.39 3.24
C LEU A 264 -19.93 7.23 2.29
N PRO A 265 -21.08 6.52 2.40
CA PRO A 265 -21.43 5.39 1.52
C PRO A 265 -21.46 5.74 0.04
N TYR A 266 -21.73 7.01 -0.30
CA TYR A 266 -21.84 7.47 -1.68
C TYR A 266 -20.50 7.90 -2.29
N THR A 267 -19.41 7.84 -1.52
CA THR A 267 -18.08 8.22 -1.99
C THR A 267 -17.47 7.06 -2.81
N PRO A 268 -17.23 7.25 -4.12
CA PRO A 268 -16.61 6.21 -4.93
C PRO A 268 -15.16 5.99 -4.49
N ASP A 269 -14.65 4.76 -4.68
CA ASP A 269 -13.29 4.41 -4.33
C ASP A 269 -12.27 5.15 -5.23
N PRO A 270 -11.44 6.06 -4.68
CA PRO A 270 -10.50 6.84 -5.46
C PRO A 270 -9.39 5.98 -6.09
N TYR A 271 -9.02 4.85 -5.49
CA TYR A 271 -7.97 3.97 -6.05
C TYR A 271 -8.45 3.26 -7.32
N SER A 272 -9.74 2.94 -7.38
CA SER A 272 -10.34 2.40 -8.61
C SER A 272 -10.34 3.45 -9.73
N LEU A 273 -10.44 4.74 -9.38
CA LEU A 273 -10.42 5.84 -10.35
C LEU A 273 -9.01 6.21 -10.81
N SER A 274 -8.00 6.11 -9.94
CA SER A 274 -6.61 6.45 -10.29
C SER A 274 -6.03 5.52 -11.35
N GLY A 275 -6.30 4.21 -11.27
CA GLY A 275 -5.88 3.26 -12.31
C GLY A 275 -6.49 3.57 -13.68
N CYS A 276 -7.74 4.03 -13.70
CA CYS A 276 -8.44 4.40 -14.94
C CYS A 276 -7.98 5.74 -15.52
N LEU A 277 -7.60 6.71 -14.68
CA LEU A 277 -7.03 7.98 -15.14
C LEU A 277 -5.64 7.82 -15.74
N GLN A 278 -4.91 6.80 -15.30
CA GLN A 278 -3.59 6.44 -15.83
C GLN A 278 -3.67 5.60 -17.11
N GLY A 279 -4.80 4.90 -17.34
CA GLY A 279 -5.11 4.27 -18.62
C GLY A 279 -5.47 5.30 -19.70
N LYS A 280 -4.99 5.11 -20.93
CA LYS A 280 -5.25 6.03 -22.05
C LYS A 280 -6.73 6.08 -22.48
N GLU A 281 -7.55 5.09 -22.06
CA GLU A 281 -8.95 4.98 -22.46
C GLU A 281 -9.93 5.34 -21.35
N LEU A 282 -10.69 6.39 -21.61
CA LEU A 282 -11.51 7.08 -20.65
C LEU A 282 -12.99 6.79 -20.89
N ASN A 283 -13.47 5.65 -20.38
CA ASN A 283 -14.87 5.22 -20.50
C ASN A 283 -15.85 6.24 -19.84
N LYS A 284 -17.04 6.42 -20.43
CA LYS A 284 -18.13 7.29 -19.96
C LYS A 284 -18.54 7.01 -18.51
N ILE A 285 -18.49 5.75 -18.09
CA ILE A 285 -18.79 5.33 -16.71
C ILE A 285 -17.81 5.99 -15.72
N TYR A 286 -16.52 6.06 -16.05
CA TYR A 286 -15.51 6.66 -15.18
C TYR A 286 -15.66 8.17 -15.05
N VAL A 287 -16.03 8.84 -16.14
CA VAL A 287 -16.36 10.27 -16.11
C VAL A 287 -17.49 10.52 -15.11
N SER A 288 -18.53 9.68 -15.13
CA SER A 288 -19.64 9.80 -14.17
C SER A 288 -19.21 9.58 -12.71
N HIS A 289 -18.30 8.65 -12.45
CA HIS A 289 -17.77 8.40 -11.10
C HIS A 289 -16.91 9.55 -10.59
N ILE A 290 -16.12 10.19 -11.47
CA ILE A 290 -15.33 11.39 -11.10
C ILE A 290 -16.28 12.55 -10.75
N PHE A 291 -17.34 12.78 -11.51
CA PHE A 291 -18.33 13.81 -11.17
C PHE A 291 -19.04 13.52 -9.83
N LYS A 292 -19.39 12.25 -9.57
CA LYS A 292 -19.92 11.82 -8.28
C LYS A 292 -18.91 12.11 -7.16
N LEU A 293 -17.64 11.78 -7.33
CA LEU A 293 -16.58 12.05 -6.36
C LEU A 293 -16.48 13.56 -6.06
N LEU A 294 -16.41 14.40 -7.10
CA LEU A 294 -16.34 15.85 -6.95
C LEU A 294 -17.55 16.41 -6.16
N SER A 295 -18.76 15.92 -6.47
CA SER A 295 -19.97 16.30 -5.73
C SER A 295 -19.90 15.90 -4.26
N GLN A 296 -19.42 14.69 -3.96
CA GLN A 296 -19.28 14.22 -2.58
C GLN A 296 -18.18 14.96 -1.81
N LEU A 297 -17.04 15.25 -2.43
CA LEU A 297 -15.95 16.03 -1.81
C LEU A 297 -16.44 17.42 -1.40
N LYS A 298 -17.26 18.06 -2.25
CA LYS A 298 -17.89 19.34 -1.92
C LYS A 298 -18.82 19.23 -0.71
N LYS A 299 -19.75 18.27 -0.72
CA LYS A 299 -20.67 18.04 0.40
C LYS A 299 -19.96 17.72 1.71
N LEU A 300 -18.89 16.92 1.67
CA LEU A 300 -18.06 16.61 2.84
C LEU A 300 -17.34 17.86 3.36
N THR A 301 -16.84 18.71 2.47
CA THR A 301 -16.18 19.97 2.83
C THR A 301 -17.17 20.92 3.50
N GLU A 302 -18.37 21.07 2.94
CA GLU A 302 -19.46 21.89 3.51
C GLU A 302 -19.93 21.35 4.87
N ALA A 303 -20.06 20.03 5.01
CA ALA A 303 -20.44 19.40 6.27
C ALA A 303 -19.40 19.63 7.38
N LEU A 304 -18.10 19.66 7.05
CA LEU A 304 -17.02 19.96 8.00
C LEU A 304 -16.93 21.44 8.38
N GLU A 305 -17.50 22.34 7.58
CA GLU A 305 -17.59 23.78 7.91
C GLU A 305 -18.74 24.08 8.88
N GLY A 306 -19.79 23.26 8.83
CA GLY A 306 -20.95 23.38 9.70
C GLY A 306 -20.67 22.81 11.09
N LEU A 307 -20.63 23.71 12.08
CA LEU A 307 -20.75 23.43 13.52
C LEU A 307 -19.48 22.88 14.20
N THR A 308 -18.61 23.78 14.66
CA THR A 308 -17.63 23.52 15.72
C THR A 308 -17.12 24.84 16.35
N THR A 309 -16.48 24.76 17.52
CA THR A 309 -15.75 25.89 18.13
C THR A 309 -14.55 26.29 17.26
N GLN A 310 -14.00 27.50 17.45
CA GLN A 310 -12.87 28.00 16.66
C GLN A 310 -11.65 27.05 16.68
N GLU A 311 -11.35 26.43 17.82
CA GLU A 311 -10.22 25.51 17.97
C GLU A 311 -10.42 24.20 17.20
N ASP A 312 -11.61 23.62 17.30
CA ASP A 312 -11.97 22.38 16.59
C ASP A 312 -11.95 22.59 15.06
N ARG A 313 -12.37 23.77 14.60
CA ARG A 313 -12.33 24.15 13.20
C ARG A 313 -10.90 24.16 12.66
N GLU A 314 -9.93 24.71 13.41
CA GLU A 314 -8.52 24.70 13.00
C GLU A 314 -7.95 23.28 12.89
N ILE A 315 -8.34 22.40 13.82
CA ILE A 315 -7.94 20.99 13.83
C ILE A 315 -8.51 20.26 12.61
N LEU A 316 -9.80 20.44 12.32
CA LEU A 316 -10.48 19.83 11.16
C LEU A 316 -9.97 20.41 9.84
N ASP A 317 -9.67 21.71 9.80
CA ASP A 317 -9.13 22.37 8.61
C ASP A 317 -7.76 21.80 8.25
N LYS A 318 -6.90 21.62 9.26
CA LYS A 318 -5.56 21.03 9.09
C LYS A 318 -5.63 19.54 8.76
N ALA A 319 -6.53 18.78 9.37
CA ALA A 319 -6.62 17.35 9.17
C ALA A 319 -7.28 16.97 7.85
N TYR A 320 -8.40 17.61 7.49
CA TYR A 320 -9.25 17.17 6.39
C TYR A 320 -9.48 18.26 5.34
N ARG A 321 -9.97 19.45 5.73
CA ARG A 321 -10.52 20.41 4.78
C ARG A 321 -9.52 20.86 3.71
N LYS A 322 -8.30 21.22 4.12
CA LYS A 322 -7.24 21.66 3.17
C LYS A 322 -6.86 20.55 2.17
N HIS A 323 -6.88 19.29 2.62
CA HIS A 323 -6.58 18.16 1.76
C HIS A 323 -7.74 17.88 0.79
N LEU A 324 -8.98 17.92 1.28
CA LEU A 324 -10.18 17.71 0.46
C LEU A 324 -10.36 18.82 -0.59
N SER A 325 -10.14 20.08 -0.21
CA SER A 325 -10.19 21.22 -1.14
C SER A 325 -9.08 21.13 -2.18
N GLY A 326 -7.84 20.82 -1.76
CA GLY A 326 -6.72 20.64 -2.69
C GLY A 326 -6.95 19.48 -3.67
N LEU A 327 -7.56 18.38 -3.21
CA LEU A 327 -7.94 17.26 -4.07
C LEU A 327 -9.05 17.67 -5.05
N PHE A 328 -10.06 18.40 -4.57
CA PHE A 328 -11.13 18.94 -5.42
C PHE A 328 -10.56 19.83 -6.51
N ASP A 329 -9.69 20.79 -6.17
CA ASP A 329 -9.06 21.70 -7.14
C ASP A 329 -8.20 20.94 -8.16
N SER A 330 -7.40 19.98 -7.69
CA SER A 330 -6.55 19.16 -8.56
C SER A 330 -7.37 18.32 -9.55
N LEU A 331 -8.48 17.72 -9.09
CA LEU A 331 -9.40 16.95 -9.92
C LEU A 331 -10.20 17.85 -10.86
N MET A 332 -10.56 19.07 -10.46
CA MET A 332 -11.19 20.07 -11.31
C MET A 332 -10.27 20.51 -12.46
N VAL A 333 -8.97 20.73 -12.19
CA VAL A 333 -7.99 21.05 -13.23
C VAL A 333 -7.82 19.86 -14.20
N ALA A 334 -7.70 18.64 -13.67
CA ALA A 334 -7.57 17.43 -14.47
C ALA A 334 -8.83 17.14 -15.32
N THR A 335 -10.02 17.42 -14.79
CA THR A 335 -11.28 17.25 -15.51
C THR A 335 -11.55 18.37 -16.52
N ALA A 336 -11.12 19.62 -16.25
CA ALA A 336 -11.18 20.71 -17.22
C ALA A 336 -10.32 20.39 -18.47
N PHE A 337 -9.14 19.81 -18.28
CA PHE A 337 -8.31 19.28 -19.37
C PHE A 337 -9.06 18.22 -20.19
N ARG A 338 -9.85 17.37 -19.53
CA ARG A 338 -10.69 16.35 -20.15
C ARG A 338 -11.99 16.88 -20.75
N GLN A 339 -12.54 17.99 -20.26
CA GLN A 339 -13.68 18.69 -20.87
C GLN A 339 -13.28 19.37 -22.18
N SER A 340 -12.04 19.86 -22.30
CA SER A 340 -11.47 20.27 -23.58
C SER A 340 -11.31 19.08 -24.54
N ILE A 341 -10.93 17.90 -24.04
CA ILE A 341 -10.89 16.66 -24.84
C ILE A 341 -12.30 16.19 -25.23
N LEU A 342 -13.29 16.24 -24.32
CA LEU A 342 -14.68 15.89 -24.61
C LEU A 342 -15.34 16.90 -25.56
N LYS A 343 -15.00 18.19 -25.48
CA LYS A 343 -15.42 19.21 -26.47
C LYS A 343 -14.76 18.99 -27.83
N ALA A 344 -13.49 18.56 -27.87
CA ALA A 344 -12.82 18.19 -29.11
C ALA A 344 -13.43 16.92 -29.73
N MET A 345 -13.70 15.88 -28.93
CA MET A 345 -14.37 14.65 -29.39
C MET A 345 -15.84 14.85 -29.77
N ALA A 346 -16.51 15.86 -29.20
CA ALA A 346 -17.85 16.26 -29.61
C ALA A 346 -17.84 17.14 -30.88
N ALA A 347 -16.71 17.79 -31.20
CA ALA A 347 -16.54 18.59 -32.41
C ALA A 347 -16.19 17.73 -33.64
N ASP A 348 -15.62 16.53 -33.46
CA ASP A 348 -15.38 15.56 -34.55
C ASP A 348 -16.64 14.75 -34.96
N TYR A 349 -17.81 15.07 -34.39
CA TYR A 349 -19.11 14.45 -34.69
C TYR A 349 -20.14 15.43 -35.30
N ILE A 350 -19.69 16.61 -35.74
CA ILE A 350 -20.43 17.57 -36.59
C ILE A 350 -19.59 17.80 -37.84
#